data_AF-A0A353INL6-F1
#
_entry.id   AF-A0A353INL6-F1
#
_cell.length_a   1.000
_cell.length_b   1.000
_cell.length_c   1.000
_cell.angle_alpha   90.00
_cell.angle_beta   90.00
_cell.angle_gamma   90.00
#
_symmetry.space_group_name_H-M   'P 1'
#
loop_
_entity.id
_entity.type
_entity.pdbx_description
1 polymer ?
#
loop_
_entity_poly.entity_id
_entity_poly.type
_entity_poly.pdbx_seq_one_letter_code
_entity_poly.pdbx_strand_id
1 'polypeptide(L)' 'MVKLNKIYTRTGDDGTTALGTGDRVAKYDLRVEAYGTVDETNA' A
#
# COMPACT_ATOMS: atom_id res chain seq x y z
N MET A 1 -10.07 -5.58 11.08
CA MET A 1 -10.09 -4.17 11.52
C MET A 1 -8.70 -3.58 11.28
N VAL A 2 -8.60 -2.48 10.54
CA VAL A 2 -7.31 -1.81 10.28
C VAL A 2 -6.89 -1.07 11.56
N LYS A 3 -5.62 -1.22 11.99
CA LYS A 3 -5.08 -0.56 13.18
C LYS A 3 -3.94 0.38 12.78
N LEU A 4 -4.10 1.67 13.07
CA LEU A 4 -3.10 2.70 12.81
C LEU A 4 -2.41 3.07 14.14
N ASN A 5 -1.20 2.57 14.37
CA ASN A 5 -0.43 2.84 15.60
C ASN A 5 0.94 3.50 15.30
N LYS A 6 1.76 2.87 14.45
CA LYS A 6 3.00 3.43 13.90
C LYS A 6 2.83 3.50 12.40
N ILE A 7 2.73 4.72 11.87
CA ILE A 7 2.46 4.93 10.45
C ILE A 7 3.66 4.51 9.60
N TYR A 8 4.89 4.84 10.02
CA TYR A 8 6.09 4.37 9.35
C TYR A 8 6.53 3.00 9.89
N THR A 9 6.58 2.01 9.01
CA THR A 9 7.00 0.63 9.35
C THR A 9 8.32 0.23 8.70
N ARG A 10 8.76 0.97 7.67
CA ARG A 10 9.94 0.68 6.83
C ARG A 10 9.89 -0.63 6.04
N THR A 11 8.77 -1.36 6.10
CA THR A 11 8.65 -2.65 5.41
C THR A 11 8.56 -2.52 3.90
N GLY A 12 8.40 -1.31 3.36
CA GLY A 12 8.38 -1.06 1.91
C GLY A 12 9.61 -0.31 1.40
N ASP A 13 10.68 -0.20 2.19
CA ASP A 13 11.91 0.50 1.80
C ASP A 13 12.64 -0.20 0.64
N ASP A 14 12.33 -1.48 0.41
CA ASP A 14 12.78 -2.28 -0.74
C ASP A 14 11.97 -2.04 -2.03
N GLY A 15 10.99 -1.13 -2.00
CA GLY A 15 10.13 -0.83 -3.14
C GLY A 15 8.89 -1.72 -3.27
N THR A 16 8.58 -2.55 -2.26
CA THR A 16 7.40 -3.42 -2.24
C THR A 16 6.34 -2.96 -1.23
N THR A 17 5.11 -3.46 -1.36
CA THR A 17 4.00 -3.24 -0.41
C THR A 17 3.16 -4.51 -0.26
N ALA A 18 2.38 -4.61 0.83
CA ALA A 18 1.50 -5.74 1.09
C ALA A 18 0.06 -5.43 0.68
N LEU A 19 -0.57 -6.36 -0.04
CA LEU A 19 -2.01 -6.35 -0.30
C LEU A 19 -2.79 -6.82 0.93
N GLY A 20 -4.09 -6.55 0.96
CA GLY A 20 -4.98 -7.05 2.01
C GLY A 20 -5.05 -8.58 2.09
N THR A 21 -4.65 -9.30 1.04
CA THR A 21 -4.52 -10.77 0.99
C THR A 21 -3.25 -11.28 1.70
N GLY A 22 -2.28 -10.41 1.98
CA GLY A 22 -0.96 -10.75 2.50
C GLY A 22 0.13 -10.88 1.43
N ASP A 23 -0.24 -10.93 0.14
CA ASP A 23 0.73 -10.96 -0.96
C ASP A 23 1.54 -9.66 -1.02
N ARG A 24 2.83 -9.77 -1.37
CA ARG A 24 3.70 -8.61 -1.60
C ARG A 24 3.88 -8.34 -3.08
N VAL A 25 3.68 -7.09 -3.47
CA VAL A 25 3.80 -6.63 -4.85
C VAL A 25 4.72 -5.41 -4.93
N ALA A 26 5.26 -5.12 -6.11
CA ALA A 26 6.00 -3.89 -6.35
C ALA A 26 5.08 -2.67 -6.16
N LYS A 27 5.64 -1.55 -5.69
CA LYS A 27 4.87 -0.30 -5.52
C LYS A 27 4.30 0.27 -6.82
N TYR A 28 4.84 -0.12 -7.98
CA TYR A 28 4.36 0.25 -9.31
C TYR A 28 3.45 -0.82 -9.94
N ASP A 29 2.98 -1.80 -9.17
CA ASP A 29 2.00 -2.78 -9.65
C ASP A 29 0.66 -2.09 -9.99
N LEU A 30 0.00 -2.56 -11.05
CA LEU A 30 -1.27 -1.99 -11.53
C LEU A 30 -2.34 -1.91 -10.44
N ARG A 31 -2.37 -2.86 -9.50
CA ARG A 31 -3.33 -2.83 -8.39
C ARG A 31 -3.04 -1.70 -7.42
N VAL A 32 -1.76 -1.44 -7.16
CA VAL A 32 -1.31 -0.37 -6.26
C VAL A 32 -1.66 0.99 -6.85
N GLU A 33 -1.40 1.17 -8.14
CA GLU A 33 -1.78 2.39 -8.87
C GLU A 33 -3.30 2.62 -8.80
N ALA A 34 -4.09 1.58 -9.07
CA ALA A 34 -5.55 1.69 -9.14
C ALA A 34 -6.18 2.21 -7.83
N TYR A 35 -5.82 1.64 -6.67
CA TYR A 35 -6.34 2.16 -5.40
C TYR A 35 -5.66 3.45 -4.97
N GLY A 36 -4.44 3.73 -5.44
CA GLY A 36 -3.75 5.01 -5.24
C GLY A 36 -4.50 6.17 -5.89
N THR A 37 -4.95 6.02 -7.15
CA THR A 37 -5.77 7.02 -7.84
C THR A 37 -7.12 7.24 -7.14
N VAL A 38 -7.72 6.18 -6.58
CA VAL A 38 -8.96 6.30 -5.79
C VAL A 38 -8.72 7.07 -4.50
N ASP A 39 -7.60 6.81 -3.81
CA ASP A 39 -7.20 7.55 -2.60
C ASP A 39 -6.97 9.03 -2.90
N GLU A 40 -6.29 9.34 -4.01
CA GLU A 40 -6.10 10.73 -4.49
C GLU A 40 -7.43 11.43 -4.78
N THR A 41 -8.38 10.72 -5.41
CA THR A 41 -9.72 11.28 -5.68
C THR A 41 -10.49 11.59 -4.39
N ASN A 42 -10.20 10.87 -3.30
CA ASN A 42 -10.86 11.01 -2.00
C ASN A 42 -10.14 11.98 -1.04
N ALA A 43 -9.07 12.64 -1.49
CA ALA A 43 -8.25 13.55 -0.69
C ALA A 43 -8.92 14.91 -0.39
#